data_AF-A0A166DX48-F1
#
_entry.id   AF-A0A166DX48-F1
#
_cell.length_a   1.000
_cell.length_b   1.000
_cell.length_c   1.000
_cell.angle_alpha   90.00
_cell.angle_beta   90.00
_cell.angle_gamma   90.00
#
_symmetry.space_group_name_H-M   'P 1'
#
loop_
_entity.id
_entity.type
_entity.pdbx_description
1 polymer ?
#
loop_
_entity_poly.entity_id
_entity_poly.type
_entity_poly.pdbx_seq_one_letter_code
_entity_poly.pdbx_strand_id
1 'polypeptide(L)'
;TCIYIFWLALASSNQFINAIIWNGNTVDLAPVFCDISSRIIVAVNVAIPAASLCMMRHLYNVLSLRAIQWSAAQKRRELYINLAIGLGIPILSILSYYMVQTSRYAIFEDIGCENATSNAALSILFKASWPLFVGVVTSVYCGTISTVFQLLGRF
;
A
#
# COMPACT_ATOMS: atom_id res chain seq x y z
N THR A 1 7.64 3.81 8.82
CA THR A 1 8.78 4.10 7.92
C THR A 1 9.32 2.86 7.23
N CYS A 2 9.81 1.83 7.95
CA CYS A 2 10.41 0.65 7.29
C CYS A 2 9.47 -0.06 6.30
N ILE A 3 8.18 -0.19 6.64
CA ILE A 3 7.17 -0.80 5.77
C ILE A 3 7.01 0.01 4.46
N TYR A 4 7.01 1.34 4.55
CA TYR A 4 6.92 2.21 3.36
C TYR A 4 8.13 2.04 2.46
N ILE A 5 9.34 2.04 3.03
CA ILE A 5 10.60 1.85 2.29
C ILE A 5 10.62 0.47 1.62
N PHE A 6 10.20 -0.57 2.35
CA PHE A 6 10.13 -1.93 1.82
C PHE A 6 9.22 -2.03 0.60
N TRP A 7 7.98 -1.53 0.70
CA TRP A 7 7.03 -1.57 -0.41
C TRP A 7 7.46 -0.71 -1.59
N LEU A 8 8.05 0.46 -1.32
CA LEU A 8 8.55 1.33 -2.37
C LEU A 8 9.73 0.69 -3.11
N ALA A 9 10.69 0.10 -2.38
CA ALA A 9 11.81 -0.63 -2.97
C ALA A 9 11.30 -1.80 -3.83
N LEU A 10 10.35 -2.58 -3.31
CA LEU A 10 9.75 -3.69 -4.05
C LEU A 10 9.07 -3.22 -5.35
N ALA A 11 8.32 -2.12 -5.28
CA ALA A 11 7.65 -1.52 -6.45
C ALA A 11 8.66 -1.04 -7.49
N SER A 12 9.70 -0.32 -7.07
CA SER A 12 10.75 0.18 -7.97
C SER A 12 11.55 -0.95 -8.61
N SER A 13 11.91 -1.99 -7.84
CA SER A 13 12.58 -3.18 -8.39
C SER A 13 11.70 -3.92 -9.40
N ASN A 14 10.40 -4.04 -9.11
CA ASN A 14 9.45 -4.64 -10.04
C ASN A 14 9.39 -3.87 -11.36
N GLN A 15 9.25 -2.54 -11.30
CA GLN A 15 9.20 -1.71 -12.52
C GLN A 15 10.52 -1.69 -13.28
N PHE A 16 11.65 -1.72 -12.57
CA PHE A 16 12.97 -1.80 -13.20
C PHE A 16 13.13 -3.09 -14.02
N ILE A 17 12.75 -4.24 -13.46
CA ILE A 17 12.84 -5.52 -14.18
C ILE A 17 11.88 -5.53 -15.37
N ASN A 18 10.66 -5.03 -15.19
CA ASN A 18 9.68 -4.97 -16.28
C ASN A 18 10.17 -4.11 -17.45
N ALA A 19 10.72 -2.93 -17.18
CA ALA A 19 11.23 -2.02 -18.21
C ALA A 19 12.43 -2.59 -18.99
N ILE A 20 13.24 -3.45 -18.38
CA ILE A 20 14.38 -4.10 -19.04
C ILE A 20 13.92 -5.23 -19.95
N ILE A 21 13.02 -6.10 -19.47
CA ILE A 21 12.62 -7.32 -20.18
C ILE A 21 11.67 -6.99 -21.35
N TRP A 22 10.72 -6.08 -21.14
CA TRP A 22 9.66 -5.76 -22.11
C TRP A 22 9.93 -4.48 -22.93
N ASN A 23 11.20 -4.08 -23.05
CA ASN A 23 11.58 -2.98 -23.93
C ASN A 23 11.32 -3.36 -25.41
N GLY A 24 10.40 -2.64 -26.07
CA GLY A 24 10.02 -2.85 -27.47
C GLY A 24 9.47 -4.25 -27.78
N ASN A 25 8.91 -4.95 -26.78
CA ASN A 25 8.31 -6.27 -27.00
C ASN A 25 7.19 -6.59 -25.99
N THR A 26 6.29 -7.50 -26.39
CA THR A 26 5.16 -8.00 -25.58
C THR A 26 5.19 -9.52 -25.40
N VAL A 27 6.34 -10.15 -25.68
CA VAL A 27 6.50 -11.60 -25.63
C VAL A 27 6.50 -12.05 -24.17
N ASP A 28 5.83 -13.16 -23.87
CA ASP A 28 5.83 -13.76 -22.54
C ASP A 28 7.15 -14.51 -22.29
N LEU A 29 8.21 -13.76 -21.99
CA LEU A 29 9.55 -14.27 -21.74
C LEU A 29 9.71 -14.90 -20.34
N ALA A 30 8.90 -14.46 -19.37
CA ALA A 30 9.04 -14.82 -17.97
C ALA A 30 7.66 -14.95 -17.26
N PRO A 31 6.90 -16.02 -17.53
CA PRO A 31 5.52 -16.15 -17.04
C PRO A 31 5.41 -16.20 -15.52
N VAL A 32 6.36 -16.87 -14.84
CA VAL A 32 6.40 -16.94 -13.37
C VAL A 32 6.65 -15.55 -12.76
N PHE A 33 7.49 -14.74 -13.40
CA PHE A 33 7.75 -13.37 -12.95
C PHE A 33 6.51 -12.50 -13.16
N CYS A 34 5.84 -12.59 -14.32
CA CYS A 34 4.60 -11.87 -14.55
C CYS A 34 3.50 -12.24 -13.57
N ASP A 35 3.43 -13.51 -13.18
CA ASP A 35 2.48 -13.94 -12.16
C ASP A 35 2.76 -13.24 -10.82
N ILE A 36 4.01 -13.11 -10.40
CA ILE A 36 4.35 -12.42 -9.14
C ILE A 36 4.18 -10.89 -9.28
N SER A 37 4.71 -10.30 -10.35
CA SER A 37 4.70 -8.86 -10.63
C SER A 37 3.28 -8.29 -10.58
N SER A 38 2.33 -8.95 -11.24
CA SER A 38 0.94 -8.45 -11.29
C SER A 38 0.28 -8.37 -9.91
N ARG A 39 0.62 -9.28 -8.98
CA ARG A 39 0.11 -9.24 -7.60
C ARG A 39 0.85 -8.22 -6.75
N ILE A 40 2.16 -8.03 -6.98
CA ILE A 40 2.92 -6.95 -6.35
C ILE A 40 2.32 -5.59 -6.71
N ILE A 41 2.00 -5.36 -7.99
CA ILE A 41 1.38 -4.10 -8.45
C ILE A 41 0.06 -3.83 -7.71
N VAL A 42 -0.81 -4.84 -7.62
CA VAL A 42 -2.08 -4.73 -6.88
C VAL A 42 -1.84 -4.40 -5.39
N ALA A 43 -0.89 -5.10 -4.76
CA ALA A 43 -0.57 -4.91 -3.35
C ALA A 43 0.00 -3.51 -3.07
N VAL A 44 0.97 -3.06 -3.87
CA VAL A 44 1.68 -1.78 -3.72
C VAL A 44 0.72 -0.60 -3.77
N ASN A 45 -0.26 -0.62 -4.68
CA ASN A 45 -1.28 0.42 -4.80
C ASN A 45 -2.06 0.67 -3.50
N VAL A 46 -2.17 -0.34 -2.64
CA VAL A 46 -2.83 -0.24 -1.32
C VAL A 46 -1.83 -0.14 -0.18
N ALA A 47 -0.66 -0.75 -0.32
CA ALA A 47 0.38 -0.79 0.69
C ALA A 47 1.01 0.57 0.94
N ILE A 48 1.26 1.36 -0.11
CA ILE A 48 1.82 2.71 0.01
C ILE A 48 0.90 3.61 0.85
N PRO A 49 -0.41 3.76 0.54
CA PRO A 49 -1.30 4.55 1.38
C PRO A 49 -1.49 3.95 2.79
N ALA A 50 -1.53 2.63 2.93
CA ALA A 50 -1.62 1.99 4.26
C ALA A 50 -0.37 2.25 5.13
N ALA A 51 0.81 2.26 4.52
CA ALA A 51 2.06 2.60 5.19
C ALA A 51 2.12 4.09 5.57
N SER A 52 1.55 4.97 4.74
CA SER A 52 1.38 6.39 5.05
C SER A 52 0.46 6.60 6.26
N LEU A 53 -0.67 5.89 6.33
CA LEU A 53 -1.56 5.89 7.49
C LEU A 53 -0.81 5.48 8.78
N CYS A 54 0.01 4.43 8.72
CA CYS A 54 0.81 4.00 9.87
C CYS A 54 1.79 5.09 10.32
N MET A 55 2.38 5.84 9.38
CA MET A 55 3.25 6.99 9.68
C MET A 55 2.47 8.12 10.36
N MET A 56 1.29 8.47 9.84
CA MET A 56 0.43 9.50 10.44
C MET A 56 -0.02 9.12 11.85
N ARG A 57 -0.39 7.86 12.08
CA ARG A 57 -0.74 7.38 13.42
C ARG A 57 0.44 7.46 14.40
N HIS A 58 1.63 7.10 13.96
CA HIS A 58 2.84 7.25 14.78
C HIS A 58 3.06 8.72 15.15
N LEU A 59 2.97 9.63 14.18
CA LEU A 59 3.10 11.07 14.39
C LEU A 59 2.05 11.60 15.38
N TYR A 60 0.78 11.21 15.22
CA TYR A 60 -0.29 11.58 16.15
C TYR A 60 0.01 11.17 17.59
N ASN A 61 0.53 9.95 17.80
CA ASN A 61 0.88 9.46 19.13
C ASN A 61 2.06 10.21 19.76
N VAL A 62 3.02 10.67 18.95
CA VAL A 62 4.14 11.51 19.40
C VAL A 62 3.64 12.92 19.77
N LEU A 63 2.85 13.55 18.91
CA LEU A 63 2.33 14.91 19.12
C LEU A 63 1.35 14.99 20.29
N SER A 64 0.54 13.96 20.52
CA SER A 64 -0.37 13.90 21.68
C SER A 64 0.35 13.56 22.99
N LEU A 65 1.68 13.52 23.01
CA LEU A 65 2.55 13.12 24.15
C LEU A 65 2.27 11.71 24.71
N ARG A 66 1.35 10.95 24.08
CA ARG A 66 1.01 9.58 24.48
C ARG A 66 2.20 8.66 24.36
N ALA A 67 3.04 8.87 23.36
CA ALA A 67 4.23 8.05 23.12
C ALA A 67 5.28 8.12 24.24
N ILE A 68 5.31 9.22 25.01
CA ILE A 68 6.28 9.43 26.10
C ILE A 68 6.01 8.49 27.27
N GLN A 69 4.74 8.15 27.51
CA GLN A 69 4.31 7.31 28.63
C GLN A 69 4.24 5.81 28.29
N TRP A 70 4.69 5.40 27.11
CA TRP A 70 4.54 4.01 26.68
C TRP A 70 5.50 3.05 27.38
N SER A 71 4.93 2.01 28.00
CA SER A 71 5.66 0.84 28.44
C SER A 71 6.23 0.04 27.26
N ALA A 72 7.21 -0.83 27.53
CA ALA A 72 7.79 -1.71 26.51
C ALA A 72 6.74 -2.60 25.82
N ALA A 73 5.71 -3.03 26.55
CA ALA A 73 4.60 -3.82 26.00
C ALA A 73 3.74 -2.99 25.02
N GLN A 74 3.46 -1.72 25.35
CA GLN A 74 2.71 -0.83 24.46
C GLN A 74 3.47 -0.53 23.16
N LYS A 75 4.79 -0.33 23.23
CA LYS A 75 5.64 -0.16 22.03
C LYS A 75 5.58 -1.37 21.10
N ARG A 76 5.62 -2.58 21.65
CA ARG A 76 5.48 -3.82 20.86
C ARG A 76 4.08 -3.95 20.25
N ARG A 77 3.03 -3.61 21.01
CA ARG A 77 1.65 -3.62 20.51
C ARG A 77 1.48 -2.67 19.33
N GLU A 78 2.00 -1.45 19.41
CA GLU A 78 1.94 -0.49 18.31
C GLU A 78 2.69 -0.99 17.07
N LEU A 79 3.85 -1.63 17.23
CA LEU A 79 4.57 -2.27 16.13
C LEU A 79 3.71 -3.37 15.46
N TYR A 80 3.10 -4.26 16.25
CA TYR A 80 2.24 -5.32 15.70
C TYR A 80 1.04 -4.75 14.95
N ILE A 81 0.41 -3.69 15.45
CA ILE A 81 -0.72 -3.08 14.75
C ILE A 81 -0.24 -2.43 13.45
N ASN A 82 0.90 -1.74 13.44
CA ASN A 82 1.46 -1.17 12.22
C ASN A 82 1.82 -2.24 11.18
N LEU A 83 2.35 -3.39 11.62
CA LEU A 83 2.58 -4.54 10.74
C LEU A 83 1.27 -5.13 10.21
N ALA A 84 0.26 -5.29 11.08
CA ALA A 84 -1.05 -5.80 10.69
C ALA A 84 -1.74 -4.90 9.65
N ILE A 85 -1.65 -3.57 9.81
CA ILE A 85 -2.21 -2.61 8.83
C ILE A 85 -1.36 -2.60 7.54
N GLY A 86 -0.05 -2.47 7.67
CA GLY A 86 0.86 -2.29 6.54
C GLY A 86 1.16 -3.54 5.69
N LEU A 87 0.84 -4.74 6.20
CA LEU A 87 0.95 -6.01 5.48
C LEU A 87 -0.40 -6.70 5.31
N GLY A 88 -1.27 -6.65 6.33
CA GLY A 88 -2.57 -7.32 6.28
C GLY A 88 -3.51 -6.71 5.25
N ILE A 89 -3.59 -5.37 5.14
CA ILE A 89 -4.45 -4.72 4.14
C ILE A 89 -3.99 -5.06 2.71
N PRO A 90 -2.70 -4.99 2.34
CA PRO A 90 -2.22 -5.43 1.02
C PRO A 90 -2.50 -6.91 0.73
N ILE A 91 -2.40 -7.79 1.72
CA ILE A 91 -2.71 -9.22 1.52
C ILE A 91 -4.21 -9.40 1.24
N LEU A 92 -5.06 -8.71 2.01
CA LEU A 92 -6.51 -8.72 1.79
C LEU A 92 -6.90 -8.12 0.42
N SER A 93 -6.17 -7.10 -0.05
CA SER A 93 -6.43 -6.52 -1.37
C SER A 93 -6.12 -7.50 -2.49
N ILE A 94 -5.04 -8.29 -2.38
CA ILE A 94 -4.75 -9.39 -3.34
C ILE A 94 -5.88 -10.42 -3.33
N LEU A 95 -6.38 -10.82 -2.16
CA LEU A 95 -7.50 -11.76 -2.06
C LEU A 95 -8.77 -11.21 -2.72
N SER A 96 -9.07 -9.93 -2.52
CA SER A 96 -10.20 -9.28 -3.18
C SER A 96 -10.01 -9.17 -4.70
N TYR A 97 -8.77 -9.04 -5.17
CA TYR A 97 -8.45 -8.95 -6.59
C TYR A 97 -8.76 -10.25 -7.34
N TYR A 98 -8.59 -11.42 -6.73
CA TYR A 98 -8.98 -12.70 -7.35
C TYR A 98 -10.45 -12.76 -7.75
N MET A 99 -11.34 -12.02 -7.08
CA MET A 99 -12.77 -11.98 -7.43
C MET A 99 -13.07 -11.18 -8.70
N VAL A 100 -12.17 -10.26 -9.09
CA VAL A 100 -12.34 -9.38 -10.26
C VAL A 100 -11.36 -9.68 -11.38
N GLN A 101 -10.45 -10.63 -11.16
CA GLN A 101 -9.42 -11.04 -12.12
C GLN A 101 -10.04 -11.77 -13.31
N THR A 102 -9.67 -11.39 -14.53
CA THR A 102 -10.21 -11.99 -15.76
C THR A 102 -9.22 -12.83 -16.55
N SER A 103 -7.94 -12.48 -16.47
CA SER A 103 -6.84 -13.33 -16.92
C SER A 103 -5.71 -13.24 -15.91
N ARG A 104 -4.74 -14.17 -15.98
CA ARG A 104 -3.65 -14.26 -14.99
C ARG A 104 -2.83 -12.96 -14.89
N TYR A 105 -2.51 -12.37 -16.02
CA TYR A 105 -1.83 -11.09 -16.17
C TYR A 105 -2.05 -10.57 -17.60
N ALA A 106 -1.70 -9.30 -17.82
CA ALA A 106 -1.57 -8.69 -19.13
C ALA A 106 -0.13 -8.22 -19.31
N ILE A 107 0.38 -8.20 -20.54
CA ILE A 107 1.71 -7.66 -20.86
C ILE A 107 1.49 -6.45 -21.75
N PHE A 108 2.08 -5.33 -21.37
CA PHE A 108 2.09 -4.11 -22.16
C PHE A 108 3.51 -3.81 -22.64
N GLU A 109 3.64 -3.38 -23.88
CA GLU A 109 4.91 -2.96 -24.46
C GLU A 109 5.50 -1.81 -23.63
N ASP A 110 6.81 -1.86 -23.35
CA ASP A 110 7.59 -0.90 -22.54
C ASP A 110 7.19 -0.75 -21.06
N ILE A 111 6.05 -1.33 -20.63
CA ILE A 111 5.58 -1.33 -19.25
C ILE A 111 5.81 -2.69 -18.58
N GLY A 112 5.66 -3.79 -19.32
CA GLY A 112 5.81 -5.16 -18.83
C GLY A 112 4.53 -5.75 -18.24
N CYS A 113 4.69 -6.57 -17.19
CA CYS A 113 3.61 -7.37 -16.62
C CYS A 113 2.67 -6.56 -15.72
N GLU A 114 1.39 -6.55 -16.07
CA GLU A 114 0.32 -5.84 -15.40
C GLU A 114 -0.83 -6.75 -14.97
N ASN A 115 -1.67 -6.24 -14.08
CA ASN A 115 -2.90 -6.93 -13.70
C ASN A 115 -3.96 -6.86 -14.80
N ALA A 116 -4.66 -7.96 -15.07
CA ALA A 116 -5.77 -7.97 -16.01
C ALA A 116 -7.12 -7.87 -15.28
N THR A 117 -7.94 -6.89 -15.67
CA THR A 117 -9.29 -6.65 -15.11
C THR A 117 -10.25 -6.27 -16.23
N SER A 118 -11.38 -6.97 -16.38
CA SER A 118 -12.34 -6.71 -17.47
C SER A 118 -13.48 -5.74 -17.10
N ASN A 119 -13.86 -5.66 -15.82
CA ASN A 119 -15.07 -4.96 -15.41
C ASN A 119 -14.72 -3.67 -14.68
N ALA A 120 -14.93 -2.52 -15.34
CA ALA A 120 -14.69 -1.21 -14.75
C ALA A 120 -15.47 -1.01 -13.43
N ALA A 121 -16.74 -1.44 -13.39
CA ALA A 121 -17.59 -1.28 -12.21
C ALA A 121 -17.11 -2.10 -10.98
N LEU A 122 -16.87 -3.41 -11.16
CA LEU A 122 -16.36 -4.25 -10.07
C LEU A 122 -14.92 -3.86 -9.68
N SER A 123 -14.10 -3.46 -10.65
CA SER A 123 -12.74 -3.01 -10.36
C SER A 123 -12.73 -1.73 -9.54
N ILE A 124 -13.65 -0.79 -9.76
CA ILE A 124 -13.81 0.38 -8.90
C ILE A 124 -14.17 -0.06 -7.47
N LEU A 125 -15.15 -0.97 -7.33
CA LEU A 125 -15.60 -1.43 -6.02
C LEU A 125 -14.54 -2.21 -5.24
N PHE A 126 -13.70 -3.02 -5.89
CA PHE A 126 -12.74 -3.88 -5.19
C PHE A 126 -11.29 -3.40 -5.23
N LYS A 127 -10.88 -2.59 -6.22
CA LYS A 127 -9.53 -1.99 -6.24
C LYS A 127 -9.50 -0.57 -5.69
N ALA A 128 -10.46 0.28 -6.04
CA ALA A 128 -10.43 1.68 -5.62
C ALA A 128 -10.98 1.87 -4.19
N SER A 129 -11.82 0.96 -3.70
CA SER A 129 -12.35 1.03 -2.33
C SER A 129 -11.27 0.99 -1.25
N TRP A 130 -10.24 0.13 -1.38
CA TRP A 130 -9.16 0.02 -0.41
C TRP A 130 -8.38 1.33 -0.22
N PRO A 131 -7.78 1.94 -1.26
CA PRO A 131 -7.06 3.20 -1.11
C PRO A 131 -7.99 4.35 -0.69
N LEU A 132 -9.26 4.35 -1.12
CA LEU A 132 -10.23 5.36 -0.65
C LEU A 132 -10.51 5.21 0.85
N PHE A 133 -10.76 3.99 1.32
CA PHE A 133 -10.97 3.72 2.74
C PHE A 133 -9.76 4.15 3.58
N VAL A 134 -8.56 3.73 3.17
CA VAL A 134 -7.32 4.13 3.83
C VAL A 134 -7.11 5.64 3.77
N GLY A 135 -7.44 6.28 2.65
CA GLY A 135 -7.37 7.73 2.46
C GLY A 135 -8.28 8.50 3.41
N VAL A 136 -9.53 8.07 3.56
CA VAL A 136 -10.49 8.68 4.51
C VAL A 136 -10.01 8.53 5.95
N VAL A 137 -9.50 7.36 6.34
CA VAL A 137 -8.94 7.18 7.68
C VAL A 137 -7.73 8.10 7.88
N THR A 138 -6.87 8.23 6.87
CA THR A 138 -5.68 9.09 6.92
C THR A 138 -6.06 10.56 7.05
N SER A 139 -7.09 11.04 6.36
CA SER A 139 -7.55 12.43 6.45
C SER A 139 -8.08 12.78 7.83
N VAL A 140 -8.79 11.85 8.49
CA VAL A 140 -9.21 12.01 9.90
C VAL A 140 -8.01 12.18 10.82
N TYR A 141 -6.99 11.33 10.70
CA TYR A 141 -5.76 11.48 11.49
C TYR A 141 -5.06 12.82 11.21
N CYS A 142 -4.97 13.24 9.95
CA CYS A 142 -4.39 14.53 9.59
C CYS A 142 -5.13 15.72 10.22
N GLY A 143 -6.46 15.69 10.23
CA GLY A 143 -7.29 16.69 10.91
C GLY A 143 -7.00 16.75 12.42
N THR A 144 -6.94 15.60 13.08
CA THR A 144 -6.63 15.53 14.52
C THR A 144 -5.20 15.96 14.86
N ILE A 145 -4.24 15.70 13.98
CA ILE A 145 -2.86 16.16 14.15
C ILE A 145 -2.80 17.69 14.10
N SER A 146 -3.47 18.28 13.11
CA SER A 146 -3.52 19.73 12.93
C SER A 146 -4.12 20.44 14.15
N THR A 147 -5.18 19.89 14.74
CA THR A 147 -5.80 20.48 15.95
C THR A 147 -4.90 20.35 17.17
N VAL A 148 -4.25 19.20 17.38
CA VAL A 148 -3.28 19.03 18.47
C VAL A 148 -2.09 19.98 18.32
N PHE A 149 -1.59 20.15 17.10
CA PHE A 149 -0.49 21.08 16.83
C PHE A 149 -0.85 22.54 17.15
N GLN A 150 -2.06 22.98 16.77
CA GLN A 150 -2.56 24.31 17.11
C GLN A 150 -2.71 24.51 18.63
N LEU A 151 -3.12 23.49 19.37
CA LEU A 151 -3.23 23.56 20.83
C LEU A 151 -1.85 23.68 21.49
N LEU A 152 -0.84 22.95 21.00
CA LEU A 152 0.53 23.02 21.50
C LEU A 152 1.18 24.38 21.22
N GLY A 153 0.94 24.98 20.05
CA GLY A 153 1.49 26.30 19.71
C GLY A 153 0.78 27.49 20.35
N ARG A 154 -0.27 27.24 21.16
CA ARG A 154 -1.05 28.28 21.85
C ARG A 154 -0.67 28.42 23.34
N PHE A 155 0.30 27.62 23.81
CA PHE A 155 1.00 27.75 25.08
C PHE A 155 2.37 28.37 24.88
#